data_AF-L7JYS6-F1
#
_entry.id   AF-L7JYS6-F1
#
_cell.length_a   1.000
_cell.length_b   1.000
_cell.length_c   1.000
_cell.angle_alpha   90.00
_cell.angle_beta   90.00
_cell.angle_gamma   90.00
#
_symmetry.space_group_name_H-M   'P 1'
#
loop_
_entity.id
_entity.type
_entity.pdbx_description
1 polymer ?
#
loop_
_entity_poly.entity_id
_entity_poly.type
_entity_poly.pdbx_seq_one_letter_code
_entity_poly.pdbx_strand_id
1 'polypeptide(L)'
;MMNLVYWPSLNIFLTNMFTNKPTMRYASILEIASNISLLNHDKLYIKKIIELIEMYINEVQYVDLESFVQNERKCRELISLLCVIFSPIKGLKLYKRYKNVYKKYMLKNIEELQNEILVKNSTIDEETIHVLKRYKVYNVVFRHVKKNIINNYFLEISKASDKKEELSMIFRILERESKGILDFKTIETCFLDLYLNKFENIYEISMTEKFPDLFNLFVRANQYNLFTRKFEECLNNNFSFEYMLHVNLFGNILGKFKQFLNRNEDIFIRNVYRLQSQPKKNLNFILESLNQIDTFEKTYRTYLANKILKREDVSEECDVMLEKNQENRRVTVTEITENVDTNMDENIPLEVFDIAGRGKMVMRNKIFRKSLQMIQNSEKPVLDFRWPKYEELTFSVPPEISCDFAYNKTLSTLKIRIEGFVVICTLFQYKMIKYVIDNYGNKNIIYKKIRKTKFMCIEDKRDFFKSFLKNKTEHDVFYDHIDPICSIMSDNLSFLITRDSNLCPDFRLLRDKTSSIAQNDDYKIDARIMRKLKRIKKCKLSDLYDEGGRIKVSDRVAALEQKGYCTRSGDTVNYCP
;
A
#
# COMPACT_ATOMS: atom_id res chain seq x y z
N MET A 1 -32.19 -73.90 37.49
CA MET A 1 -32.55 -72.93 36.43
C MET A 1 -33.81 -72.22 36.91
N MET A 2 -33.76 -70.94 37.28
CA MET A 2 -34.97 -70.20 37.70
C MET A 2 -35.79 -69.82 36.45
N ASN A 3 -37.04 -70.25 36.37
CA ASN A 3 -37.96 -69.87 35.29
C ASN A 3 -38.47 -68.43 35.51
N LEU A 4 -38.24 -67.55 34.53
CA LEU A 4 -38.81 -66.19 34.54
C LEU A 4 -40.29 -66.24 34.16
N VAL A 5 -41.15 -66.57 35.13
CA VAL A 5 -42.59 -66.82 34.92
C VAL A 5 -43.30 -65.67 34.19
N TYR A 6 -42.91 -64.42 34.43
CA TYR A 6 -43.55 -63.24 33.82
C TYR A 6 -42.86 -62.75 32.54
N TRP A 7 -41.74 -63.35 32.13
CA TRP A 7 -40.96 -62.88 30.97
C TRP A 7 -41.72 -63.01 29.64
N PRO A 8 -42.45 -64.09 29.33
CA PRO A 8 -43.20 -64.19 28.07
C PRO A 8 -44.18 -63.02 27.87
N SER A 9 -44.95 -62.66 28.90
CA SER A 9 -45.90 -61.55 28.86
C SER A 9 -45.21 -60.19 28.74
N LEU A 10 -44.11 -59.98 29.48
CA LEU A 10 -43.30 -58.76 29.37
C LEU A 10 -42.62 -58.61 28.01
N ASN A 11 -42.13 -59.71 27.44
CA ASN A 11 -41.47 -59.73 26.14
C ASN A 11 -42.45 -59.37 25.03
N ILE A 12 -43.66 -59.96 25.03
CA ILE A 12 -44.75 -59.59 24.11
C ILE A 12 -45.12 -58.11 24.28
N PHE A 13 -45.28 -57.66 25.52
CA PHE A 13 -45.63 -56.27 25.80
C PHE A 13 -44.59 -55.29 25.22
N LEU A 14 -43.31 -55.53 25.49
CA LEU A 14 -42.21 -54.68 25.04
C LEU A 14 -42.04 -54.74 23.52
N THR A 15 -42.11 -55.93 22.92
CA THR A 15 -42.00 -56.09 21.47
C THR A 15 -43.13 -55.37 20.75
N ASN A 16 -44.37 -55.48 21.25
CA ASN A 16 -45.52 -54.78 20.66
C ASN A 16 -45.41 -53.26 20.85
N MET A 17 -44.93 -52.79 22.01
CA MET A 17 -44.64 -51.37 22.25
C MET A 17 -43.60 -50.82 21.26
N PHE A 18 -42.50 -51.54 21.06
CA PHE A 18 -41.43 -51.12 20.14
C PHE A 18 -41.83 -51.18 18.67
N THR A 19 -42.74 -52.07 18.30
CA THR A 19 -43.26 -52.23 16.93
C THR A 19 -44.59 -51.51 16.67
N ASN A 20 -45.05 -50.66 17.61
CA ASN A 20 -46.34 -49.95 17.55
C ASN A 20 -47.56 -50.86 17.30
N LYS A 21 -47.54 -52.10 17.81
CA LYS A 21 -48.65 -53.05 17.74
C LYS A 21 -49.54 -52.95 18.98
N PRO A 22 -50.83 -53.33 18.90
CA PRO A 22 -51.69 -53.45 20.07
C PRO A 22 -51.03 -54.30 21.16
N THR A 23 -51.02 -53.79 22.39
CA THR A 23 -50.32 -54.40 23.52
C THR A 23 -51.24 -54.56 24.74
N MET A 24 -50.78 -55.28 25.75
CA MET A 24 -51.54 -55.48 27.00
C MET A 24 -51.78 -54.14 27.71
N ARG A 25 -52.86 -54.06 28.51
CA ARG A 25 -53.18 -52.85 29.29
C ARG A 25 -52.03 -52.49 30.23
N TYR A 26 -51.62 -51.23 30.25
CA TYR A 26 -50.49 -50.77 31.07
C TYR A 26 -50.65 -51.06 32.57
N ALA A 27 -51.89 -51.01 33.09
CA ALA A 27 -52.19 -51.38 34.47
C ALA A 27 -51.80 -52.83 34.80
N SER A 28 -52.10 -53.77 33.91
CA SER A 28 -51.75 -55.19 34.09
C SER A 28 -50.24 -55.41 34.10
N ILE A 29 -49.48 -54.63 33.32
CA ILE A 29 -48.02 -54.72 33.30
C ILE A 29 -47.40 -54.09 34.55
N LEU A 30 -48.00 -53.02 35.07
CA LEU A 30 -47.58 -52.38 36.32
C LEU A 30 -47.78 -53.32 37.53
N GLU A 31 -48.86 -54.09 37.55
CA GLU A 31 -49.08 -55.15 38.54
C GLU A 31 -48.01 -56.25 38.43
N ILE A 32 -47.69 -56.70 37.21
CA ILE A 32 -46.59 -57.65 36.96
C ILE A 32 -45.26 -57.08 37.45
N ALA A 33 -44.97 -55.80 37.18
CA ALA A 33 -43.75 -55.13 37.64
C ALA A 33 -43.67 -55.06 39.17
N SER A 34 -44.80 -54.84 39.85
CA SER A 34 -44.90 -54.84 41.31
C SER A 34 -44.63 -56.24 41.89
N ASN A 35 -45.18 -57.29 41.27
CA ASN A 35 -44.94 -58.67 41.67
C ASN A 35 -43.49 -59.10 41.48
N ILE A 36 -42.84 -58.68 40.40
CA ILE A 36 -41.41 -58.95 40.16
C ILE A 36 -40.53 -58.34 41.27
N SER A 37 -40.86 -57.11 41.69
CA SER A 37 -40.18 -56.40 42.77
C SER A 37 -40.35 -57.09 44.13
N LEU A 38 -41.56 -57.58 44.43
CA LEU A 38 -41.85 -58.32 45.66
C LEU A 38 -41.09 -59.65 45.74
N LEU A 39 -40.81 -60.28 44.60
CA LEU A 39 -40.09 -61.55 44.51
C LEU A 39 -38.55 -61.39 44.48
N ASN A 40 -38.01 -60.16 44.58
CA ASN A 40 -36.57 -59.86 44.52
C ASN A 40 -35.85 -60.39 43.25
N HIS A 41 -36.58 -60.60 42.15
CA HIS A 41 -36.03 -61.11 40.88
C HIS A 41 -35.54 -60.01 39.93
N ASP A 42 -35.42 -58.78 40.42
CA ASP A 42 -35.21 -57.56 39.63
C ASP A 42 -34.02 -57.65 38.66
N LYS A 43 -32.87 -58.20 39.09
CA LYS A 43 -31.62 -58.15 38.30
C LYS A 43 -31.70 -58.84 36.93
N LEU A 44 -32.36 -60.00 36.85
CA LEU A 44 -32.48 -60.78 35.61
C LEU A 44 -33.49 -60.14 34.64
N TYR A 45 -34.64 -59.69 35.16
CA TYR A 45 -35.63 -58.95 34.37
C TYR A 45 -35.07 -57.62 33.87
N ILE A 46 -34.35 -56.87 34.71
CA ILE A 46 -33.65 -55.63 34.31
C ILE A 46 -32.70 -55.91 33.14
N LYS A 47 -31.88 -56.96 33.21
CA LYS A 47 -30.97 -57.33 32.11
C LYS A 47 -31.72 -57.59 30.81
N LYS A 48 -32.78 -58.39 30.87
CA LYS A 48 -33.59 -58.79 29.71
C LYS A 48 -34.35 -57.61 29.08
N ILE A 49 -34.89 -56.71 29.89
CA ILE A 49 -35.52 -55.46 29.42
C ILE A 49 -34.50 -54.56 28.71
N ILE A 50 -33.28 -54.45 29.25
CA ILE A 50 -32.21 -53.66 28.62
C ILE A 50 -31.76 -54.30 27.29
N GLU A 51 -31.61 -55.63 27.22
CA GLU A 51 -31.26 -56.35 25.99
C GLU A 51 -32.26 -56.04 24.85
N LEU A 52 -33.57 -56.04 25.14
CA LEU A 52 -34.59 -55.68 24.14
C LEU A 52 -34.51 -54.21 23.70
N ILE A 53 -34.24 -53.29 24.61
CA ILE A 53 -34.05 -51.87 24.28
C ILE A 53 -32.80 -51.67 23.41
N GLU A 54 -31.72 -52.39 23.73
CA GLU A 54 -30.49 -52.40 22.92
C GLU A 54 -30.74 -52.94 21.51
N MET A 55 -31.47 -54.05 21.37
CA MET A 55 -31.85 -54.59 20.07
C MET A 55 -32.66 -53.57 19.27
N TYR A 56 -33.73 -53.02 19.85
CA TYR A 56 -34.59 -52.05 19.18
C TYR A 56 -33.83 -50.82 18.68
N ILE A 57 -33.01 -50.21 19.52
CA ILE A 57 -32.24 -49.01 19.13
C ILE A 57 -31.26 -49.32 18.00
N ASN A 58 -30.64 -50.52 18.02
CA ASN A 58 -29.65 -50.91 17.02
C ASN A 58 -30.25 -51.34 15.68
N GLU A 59 -31.50 -51.77 15.64
CA GLU A 59 -32.20 -52.19 14.41
C GLU A 59 -32.72 -51.00 13.58
N VAL A 60 -32.95 -49.84 14.21
CA VAL A 60 -33.42 -48.66 13.49
C VAL A 60 -32.25 -48.01 12.73
N GLN A 61 -32.38 -47.93 11.41
CA GLN A 61 -31.52 -47.11 10.55
C GLN A 61 -32.24 -45.78 10.25
N TYR A 62 -31.52 -44.68 10.34
CA TYR A 62 -32.01 -43.37 9.87
C TYR A 62 -31.34 -43.04 8.54
N VAL A 63 -32.04 -42.30 7.67
CA VAL A 63 -31.58 -41.95 6.32
C VAL A 63 -31.09 -40.50 6.24
N ASP A 64 -31.54 -39.66 7.18
CA ASP A 64 -31.21 -38.23 7.25
C ASP A 64 -31.29 -37.68 8.69
N LEU A 65 -30.95 -36.40 8.90
CA LEU A 65 -31.02 -35.75 10.22
C LEU A 65 -32.43 -35.66 10.79
N GLU A 66 -33.45 -35.48 9.96
CA GLU A 66 -34.83 -35.36 10.43
C GLU A 66 -35.31 -36.70 10.99
N SER A 67 -35.11 -37.79 10.24
CA SER A 67 -35.41 -39.15 10.69
C SER A 67 -34.58 -39.54 11.92
N PHE A 68 -33.34 -39.07 12.04
CA PHE A 68 -32.52 -39.23 13.24
C PHE A 68 -33.16 -38.57 14.48
N VAL A 69 -33.55 -37.29 14.39
CA VAL A 69 -34.19 -36.55 15.49
C VAL A 69 -35.55 -37.16 15.85
N GLN A 70 -36.37 -37.49 14.85
CA GLN A 70 -37.66 -38.14 15.06
C GLN A 70 -37.51 -39.51 15.73
N ASN A 71 -36.50 -40.30 15.35
CA ASN A 71 -36.20 -41.58 15.99
C ASN A 71 -35.81 -41.39 17.46
N GLU A 72 -34.92 -40.44 17.76
CA GLU A 72 -34.54 -40.14 19.14
C GLU A 72 -35.75 -39.74 19.98
N ARG A 73 -36.61 -38.88 19.43
CA ARG A 73 -37.83 -38.41 20.09
C ARG A 73 -38.78 -39.56 20.39
N LYS A 74 -39.09 -40.41 19.40
CA LYS A 74 -39.94 -41.60 19.57
C LYS A 74 -39.38 -42.54 20.62
N CYS A 75 -38.09 -42.86 20.54
CA CYS A 75 -37.42 -43.71 21.53
C CYS A 75 -37.52 -43.11 22.94
N ARG A 76 -37.29 -41.81 23.09
CA ARG A 76 -37.34 -41.11 24.37
C ARG A 76 -38.74 -41.12 24.98
N GLU A 77 -39.77 -40.88 24.18
CA GLU A 77 -41.18 -40.93 24.60
C GLU A 77 -41.56 -42.33 25.08
N LEU A 78 -41.23 -43.38 24.30
CA LEU A 78 -41.45 -44.78 24.68
C LEU A 78 -40.74 -45.17 25.98
N ILE A 79 -39.47 -44.78 26.13
CA ILE A 79 -38.69 -45.08 27.33
C ILE A 79 -39.23 -44.32 28.54
N SER A 80 -39.71 -43.09 28.37
CA SER A 80 -40.33 -42.32 29.45
C SER A 80 -41.59 -43.00 29.96
N LEU A 81 -42.42 -43.52 29.05
CA LEU A 81 -43.60 -44.32 29.41
C LEU A 81 -43.21 -45.62 30.13
N LEU A 82 -42.19 -46.33 29.65
CA LEU A 82 -41.68 -47.54 30.31
C LEU A 82 -41.10 -47.27 31.70
N CYS A 83 -40.54 -46.08 31.95
CA CYS A 83 -40.10 -45.68 33.29
C CYS A 83 -41.26 -45.58 34.29
N VAL A 84 -42.45 -45.15 33.83
CA VAL A 84 -43.65 -45.09 34.67
C VAL A 84 -44.16 -46.50 34.95
N ILE A 85 -44.31 -47.31 33.90
CA ILE A 85 -44.85 -48.68 33.99
C ILE A 85 -43.97 -49.57 34.87
N PHE A 86 -42.64 -49.46 34.74
CA PHE A 86 -41.68 -50.24 35.53
C PHE A 86 -41.16 -49.53 36.78
N SER A 87 -41.79 -48.43 37.20
CA SER A 87 -41.44 -47.76 38.45
C SER A 87 -41.42 -48.67 39.70
N PRO A 88 -42.22 -49.76 39.80
CA PRO A 88 -42.15 -50.67 40.95
C PRO A 88 -40.85 -51.50 41.04
N ILE A 89 -40.15 -51.72 39.92
CA ILE A 89 -38.92 -52.55 39.87
C ILE A 89 -37.75 -51.77 40.50
N LYS A 90 -37.31 -52.18 41.69
CA LYS A 90 -36.26 -51.46 42.43
C LYS A 90 -34.93 -51.52 41.69
N GLY A 91 -34.25 -50.37 41.59
CA GLY A 91 -32.94 -50.25 40.96
C GLY A 91 -32.95 -50.19 39.42
N LEU A 92 -34.12 -50.29 38.78
CA LEU A 92 -34.27 -50.10 37.34
C LEU A 92 -34.16 -48.60 36.97
N LYS A 93 -32.92 -48.11 36.82
CA LYS A 93 -32.63 -46.77 36.29
C LYS A 93 -32.76 -46.76 34.76
N LEU A 94 -33.94 -47.09 34.25
CA LEU A 94 -34.20 -47.36 32.82
C LEU A 94 -33.75 -46.22 31.92
N TYR A 95 -34.14 -44.98 32.23
CA TYR A 95 -33.76 -43.80 31.45
C TYR A 95 -32.23 -43.60 31.38
N LYS A 96 -31.52 -43.83 32.49
CA LYS A 96 -30.04 -43.73 32.51
C LYS A 96 -29.39 -44.82 31.65
N ARG A 97 -29.96 -46.04 31.65
CA ARG A 97 -29.46 -47.16 30.84
C ARG A 97 -29.73 -46.92 29.35
N TYR A 98 -30.97 -46.57 28.99
CA TYR A 98 -31.35 -46.11 27.66
C TYR A 98 -30.38 -45.03 27.15
N LYS A 99 -30.10 -44.01 27.96
CA LYS A 99 -29.22 -42.92 27.57
C LYS A 99 -27.80 -43.41 27.21
N ASN A 100 -27.30 -44.43 27.90
CA ASN A 100 -26.01 -45.03 27.59
C ASN A 100 -26.06 -45.88 26.31
N VAL A 101 -27.15 -46.61 26.09
CA VAL A 101 -27.37 -47.41 24.88
C VAL A 101 -27.44 -46.52 23.65
N TYR A 102 -28.28 -45.49 23.69
CA TYR A 102 -28.44 -44.54 22.59
C TYR A 102 -27.13 -43.78 22.31
N LYS A 103 -26.36 -43.43 23.35
CA LYS A 103 -25.00 -42.89 23.17
C LYS A 103 -24.07 -43.85 22.42
N LYS A 104 -24.09 -45.15 22.73
CA LYS A 104 -23.26 -46.15 22.02
C LYS A 104 -23.69 -46.28 20.56
N TYR A 105 -25.00 -46.32 20.30
CA TYR A 105 -25.55 -46.32 18.95
C TYR A 105 -25.10 -45.09 18.14
N MET A 106 -25.20 -43.89 18.71
CA MET A 106 -24.71 -42.67 18.06
C MET A 106 -23.20 -42.69 17.79
N LEU A 107 -22.40 -43.28 18.68
CA LEU A 107 -20.95 -43.42 18.47
C LEU A 107 -20.62 -44.45 17.39
N LYS A 108 -21.47 -45.48 17.20
CA LYS A 108 -21.32 -46.48 16.13
C LYS A 108 -21.60 -45.85 14.76
N ASN A 109 -22.59 -44.97 14.65
CA ASN A 109 -22.98 -44.30 13.40
C ASN A 109 -22.43 -42.86 13.30
N ILE A 110 -21.30 -42.59 13.99
CA ILE A 110 -20.75 -41.24 14.13
C ILE A 110 -20.32 -40.65 12.78
N GLU A 111 -19.82 -41.47 11.87
CA GLU A 111 -19.32 -41.05 10.55
C GLU A 111 -20.45 -40.64 9.62
N GLU A 112 -21.54 -41.42 9.57
CA GLU A 112 -22.75 -41.08 8.82
C GLU A 112 -23.33 -39.76 9.32
N LEU A 113 -23.42 -39.59 10.64
CA LEU A 113 -23.88 -38.35 11.27
C LEU A 113 -22.97 -37.16 10.92
N GLN A 114 -21.64 -37.35 10.93
CA GLN A 114 -20.68 -36.31 10.56
C GLN A 114 -20.82 -35.91 9.08
N ASN A 115 -20.98 -36.87 8.17
CA ASN A 115 -21.12 -36.65 6.74
C ASN A 115 -22.42 -35.92 6.40
N GLU A 116 -23.54 -36.35 7.00
CA GLU A 116 -24.84 -35.71 6.78
C GLU A 116 -24.84 -34.26 7.28
N ILE A 117 -24.18 -33.99 8.43
CA ILE A 117 -23.98 -32.64 8.97
C ILE A 117 -23.10 -31.79 8.05
N LEU A 118 -22.06 -32.37 7.42
CA LEU A 118 -21.21 -31.68 6.46
C LEU A 118 -21.99 -31.27 5.20
N VAL A 119 -22.91 -32.11 4.73
CA VAL A 119 -23.76 -31.82 3.56
C VAL A 119 -24.78 -30.73 3.88
N LYS A 120 -25.38 -30.76 5.09
CA LYS A 120 -26.45 -29.84 5.53
C LYS A 120 -25.95 -28.66 6.38
N ASN A 121 -24.69 -28.25 6.22
CA ASN A 121 -24.00 -27.25 7.08
C ASN A 121 -24.74 -25.90 7.28
N SER A 122 -25.71 -25.54 6.44
CA SER A 122 -26.48 -24.29 6.54
C SER A 122 -27.91 -24.45 7.10
N THR A 123 -28.39 -25.67 7.35
CA THR A 123 -29.79 -25.96 7.70
C THR A 123 -29.96 -26.86 8.92
N ILE A 124 -28.92 -27.01 9.74
CA ILE A 124 -29.03 -27.80 10.97
C ILE A 124 -29.94 -27.09 11.96
N ASP A 125 -30.99 -27.80 12.34
CA ASP A 125 -31.98 -27.38 13.32
C ASP A 125 -31.44 -27.46 14.76
N GLU A 126 -32.01 -26.63 15.63
CA GLU A 126 -31.65 -26.60 17.06
C GLU A 126 -31.91 -27.95 17.74
N GLU A 127 -32.92 -28.71 17.29
CA GLU A 127 -33.28 -29.99 17.89
C GLU A 127 -32.18 -31.05 17.68
N THR A 128 -31.59 -31.12 16.48
CA THR A 128 -30.38 -31.93 16.22
C THR A 128 -29.26 -31.58 17.23
N ILE A 129 -28.94 -30.29 17.40
CA ILE A 129 -27.90 -29.84 18.33
C ILE A 129 -28.23 -30.26 19.78
N HIS A 130 -29.49 -30.12 20.19
CA HIS A 130 -29.95 -30.52 21.52
C HIS A 130 -29.80 -32.02 21.76
N VAL A 131 -30.11 -32.85 20.76
CA VAL A 131 -29.91 -34.31 20.83
C VAL A 131 -28.43 -34.62 21.03
N LEU A 132 -27.53 -34.06 20.21
CA LEU A 132 -26.09 -34.33 20.34
C LEU A 132 -25.52 -33.90 21.69
N LYS A 133 -26.00 -32.76 22.23
CA LYS A 133 -25.63 -32.28 23.57
C LYS A 133 -26.16 -33.21 24.66
N ARG A 134 -27.41 -33.70 24.55
CA ARG A 134 -28.05 -34.61 25.52
C ARG A 134 -27.20 -35.85 25.77
N TYR A 135 -26.63 -36.43 24.71
CA TYR A 135 -25.82 -37.65 24.79
C TYR A 135 -24.30 -37.40 24.94
N LYS A 136 -23.86 -36.14 25.05
CA LYS A 136 -22.43 -35.74 25.13
C LYS A 136 -21.61 -36.18 23.92
N VAL A 137 -22.22 -36.20 22.73
CA VAL A 137 -21.57 -36.57 21.45
C VAL A 137 -21.28 -35.34 20.59
N TYR A 138 -21.93 -34.20 20.91
CA TYR A 138 -21.76 -32.91 20.23
C TYR A 138 -20.29 -32.54 19.92
N ASN A 139 -19.40 -32.56 20.92
CA ASN A 139 -18.00 -32.18 20.72
C ASN A 139 -17.24 -33.13 19.79
N VAL A 140 -17.60 -34.42 19.76
CA VAL A 140 -16.94 -35.42 18.90
C VAL A 140 -17.31 -35.19 17.43
N VAL A 141 -18.61 -34.98 17.18
CA VAL A 141 -19.15 -34.68 15.85
C VAL A 141 -18.61 -33.35 15.34
N PHE A 142 -18.84 -32.27 16.10
CA PHE A 142 -18.53 -30.94 15.63
C PHE A 142 -17.04 -30.64 15.57
N ARG A 143 -16.17 -31.33 16.32
CA ARG A 143 -14.71 -31.19 16.13
C ARG A 143 -14.28 -31.70 14.76
N HIS A 144 -14.79 -32.84 14.31
CA HIS A 144 -14.48 -33.39 12.99
C HIS A 144 -15.05 -32.51 11.87
N VAL A 145 -16.33 -32.16 11.99
CA VAL A 145 -17.04 -31.30 11.03
C VAL A 145 -16.32 -29.95 10.89
N LYS A 146 -15.98 -29.28 11.99
CA LYS A 146 -15.20 -28.03 12.01
C LYS A 146 -13.90 -28.14 11.21
N LYS A 147 -13.13 -29.22 11.42
CA LYS A 147 -11.85 -29.43 10.75
C LYS A 147 -12.03 -29.59 9.24
N ASN A 148 -13.00 -30.39 8.79
CA ASN A 148 -13.23 -30.61 7.36
C ASN A 148 -13.74 -29.36 6.66
N ILE A 149 -14.65 -28.62 7.31
CA ILE A 149 -15.15 -27.35 6.79
C ILE A 149 -14.01 -26.34 6.58
N ILE A 150 -13.14 -26.16 7.58
CA ILE A 150 -11.99 -25.24 7.47
C ILE A 150 -11.02 -25.69 6.38
N ASN A 151 -10.73 -27.00 6.30
CA ASN A 151 -9.88 -27.53 5.23
C ASN A 151 -10.49 -27.28 3.84
N ASN A 152 -11.81 -27.41 3.70
CA ASN A 152 -12.51 -27.11 2.45
C ASN A 152 -12.40 -25.62 2.08
N TYR A 153 -12.44 -24.70 3.05
CA TYR A 153 -12.18 -23.27 2.76
C TYR A 153 -10.79 -23.04 2.21
N PHE A 154 -9.76 -23.63 2.81
CA PHE A 154 -8.39 -23.51 2.30
C PHE A 154 -8.25 -24.12 0.90
N LEU A 155 -8.92 -25.25 0.63
CA LEU A 155 -8.97 -25.84 -0.71
C LEU A 155 -9.70 -24.96 -1.73
N GLU A 156 -10.83 -24.36 -1.35
CA GLU A 156 -11.59 -23.42 -2.19
C GLU A 156 -10.72 -22.22 -2.58
N ILE A 157 -10.06 -21.60 -1.60
CA ILE A 157 -9.18 -20.44 -1.78
C ILE A 157 -7.94 -20.78 -2.62
N SER A 158 -7.40 -22.00 -2.49
CA SER A 158 -6.24 -22.46 -3.28
C SER A 158 -6.50 -22.52 -4.79
N LYS A 159 -7.78 -22.48 -5.22
CA LYS A 159 -8.17 -22.46 -6.63
C LYS A 159 -8.28 -21.04 -7.22
N ALA A 160 -8.07 -20.00 -6.41
CA ALA A 160 -8.09 -18.62 -6.88
C ALA A 160 -7.00 -18.40 -7.95
N SER A 161 -7.38 -17.71 -9.03
CA SER A 161 -6.47 -17.38 -10.14
C SER A 161 -5.56 -16.20 -9.83
N ASP A 162 -6.01 -15.27 -8.99
CA ASP A 162 -5.26 -14.10 -8.55
C ASP A 162 -5.59 -13.73 -7.09
N LYS A 163 -4.85 -12.78 -6.51
CA LYS A 163 -5.06 -12.39 -5.10
C LYS A 163 -6.37 -11.64 -4.86
N LYS A 164 -6.92 -10.96 -5.86
CA LYS A 164 -8.21 -10.26 -5.73
C LYS A 164 -9.36 -11.25 -5.64
N GLU A 165 -9.30 -12.31 -6.45
CA GLU A 165 -10.22 -13.43 -6.40
C GLU A 165 -10.09 -14.16 -5.07
N GLU A 166 -8.85 -14.42 -4.62
CA GLU A 166 -8.57 -15.03 -3.32
C GLU A 166 -9.26 -14.26 -2.17
N LEU A 167 -9.11 -12.94 -2.13
CA LEU A 167 -9.81 -12.08 -1.17
C LEU A 167 -11.33 -12.15 -1.30
N SER A 168 -11.84 -12.12 -2.53
CA SER A 168 -13.28 -12.18 -2.78
C SER A 168 -13.89 -13.50 -2.31
N MET A 169 -13.18 -14.63 -2.50
CA MET A 169 -13.58 -15.94 -1.99
C MET A 169 -13.63 -15.95 -0.46
N ILE A 170 -12.68 -15.31 0.22
CA ILE A 170 -12.68 -15.21 1.68
C ILE A 170 -13.90 -14.44 2.18
N PHE A 171 -14.24 -13.31 1.56
CA PHE A 171 -15.45 -12.58 1.93
C PHE A 171 -16.71 -13.41 1.74
N ARG A 172 -16.84 -14.15 0.63
CA ARG A 172 -17.96 -15.08 0.42
C ARG A 172 -18.04 -16.16 1.50
N ILE A 173 -16.91 -16.74 1.89
CA ILE A 173 -16.84 -17.72 2.98
C ILE A 173 -17.33 -17.09 4.29
N LEU A 174 -16.87 -15.88 4.61
CA LEU A 174 -17.27 -15.16 5.83
C LEU A 174 -18.77 -14.80 5.83
N GLU A 175 -19.32 -14.41 4.69
CA GLU A 175 -20.76 -14.14 4.53
C GLU A 175 -21.59 -15.42 4.66
N ARG A 176 -21.17 -16.52 4.03
CA ARG A 176 -21.84 -17.83 4.13
C ARG A 176 -21.94 -18.28 5.59
N GLU A 177 -20.84 -18.18 6.33
CA GLU A 177 -20.78 -18.68 7.71
C GLU A 177 -21.36 -17.72 8.75
N SER A 178 -21.63 -16.46 8.40
CA SER A 178 -22.51 -15.62 9.23
C SER A 178 -23.91 -16.24 9.43
N LYS A 179 -24.27 -17.21 8.58
CA LYS A 179 -25.52 -17.99 8.60
C LYS A 179 -25.29 -19.49 8.84
N GLY A 180 -24.05 -19.90 9.14
CA GLY A 180 -23.64 -21.31 9.27
C GLY A 180 -23.59 -21.82 10.71
N ILE A 181 -23.15 -23.07 10.90
CA ILE A 181 -23.04 -23.71 12.23
C ILE A 181 -21.81 -23.23 13.02
N LEU A 182 -20.79 -22.73 12.32
CA LEU A 182 -19.62 -22.18 12.99
C LEU A 182 -19.99 -20.84 13.62
N ASP A 183 -19.80 -20.73 14.93
CA ASP A 183 -19.87 -19.42 15.56
C ASP A 183 -18.79 -18.49 14.98
N PHE A 184 -19.11 -17.20 14.97
CA PHE A 184 -18.24 -16.16 14.43
C PHE A 184 -16.81 -16.23 14.99
N LYS A 185 -16.69 -16.50 16.29
CA LYS A 185 -15.40 -16.59 16.99
C LYS A 185 -14.55 -17.77 16.49
N THR A 186 -15.17 -18.92 16.19
CA THR A 186 -14.48 -20.09 15.63
C THR A 186 -13.90 -19.78 14.26
N ILE A 187 -14.62 -19.04 13.41
CA ILE A 187 -14.16 -18.68 12.07
C ILE A 187 -12.96 -17.73 12.15
N GLU A 188 -13.01 -16.75 13.07
CA GLU A 188 -11.89 -15.84 13.30
C GLU A 188 -10.63 -16.58 13.74
N THR A 189 -10.72 -17.38 14.81
CA THR A 189 -9.52 -18.01 15.41
C THR A 189 -9.01 -19.22 14.64
N CYS A 190 -9.88 -20.00 14.01
CA CYS A 190 -9.48 -21.29 13.41
C CYS A 190 -9.28 -21.20 11.90
N PHE A 191 -9.79 -20.16 11.23
CA PHE A 191 -9.62 -19.97 9.79
C PHE A 191 -8.89 -18.66 9.48
N LEU A 192 -9.46 -17.50 9.85
CA LEU A 192 -8.86 -16.20 9.49
C LEU A 192 -7.47 -16.02 10.08
N ASP A 193 -7.28 -16.33 11.37
CA ASP A 193 -5.96 -16.23 12.02
C ASP A 193 -4.89 -17.07 11.30
N LEU A 194 -5.21 -18.32 10.94
CA LEU A 194 -4.27 -19.21 10.25
C LEU A 194 -3.99 -18.74 8.83
N TYR A 195 -5.02 -18.26 8.13
CA TYR A 195 -4.89 -17.74 6.78
C TYR A 195 -4.01 -16.48 6.74
N LEU A 196 -4.32 -15.47 7.55
CA LEU A 196 -3.63 -14.18 7.56
C LEU A 196 -2.17 -14.29 8.01
N ASN A 197 -1.86 -15.25 8.88
CA ASN A 197 -0.46 -15.58 9.22
C ASN A 197 0.34 -16.02 7.99
N LYS A 198 -0.27 -16.83 7.11
CA LYS A 198 0.33 -17.33 5.86
C LYS A 198 0.20 -16.36 4.68
N PHE A 199 -0.50 -15.25 4.83
CA PHE A 199 -0.69 -14.28 3.75
C PHE A 199 0.58 -13.47 3.50
N GLU A 200 1.34 -13.77 2.46
CA GLU A 200 2.64 -13.14 2.18
C GLU A 200 2.55 -12.02 1.14
N ASN A 201 1.72 -12.18 0.11
CA ASN A 201 1.73 -11.28 -1.04
C ASN A 201 0.81 -10.05 -0.85
N ILE A 202 1.20 -9.15 0.07
CA ILE A 202 0.53 -7.85 0.24
C ILE A 202 0.77 -6.95 -0.98
N TYR A 203 1.90 -7.11 -1.68
CA TYR A 203 2.30 -6.26 -2.79
C TYR A 203 1.22 -6.14 -3.86
N GLU A 204 0.75 -7.26 -4.38
CA GLU A 204 -0.26 -7.30 -5.45
C GLU A 204 -1.56 -6.60 -5.03
N ILE A 205 -2.04 -6.89 -3.82
CA ILE A 205 -3.28 -6.29 -3.29
C ILE A 205 -3.11 -4.81 -2.98
N SER A 206 -1.94 -4.39 -2.50
CA SER A 206 -1.70 -3.02 -2.09
C SER A 206 -1.89 -2.01 -3.23
N MET A 207 -1.76 -2.42 -4.49
CA MET A 207 -2.00 -1.58 -5.66
C MET A 207 -3.47 -1.58 -6.12
N THR A 208 -4.37 -2.22 -5.38
CA THR A 208 -5.78 -2.40 -5.75
C THR A 208 -6.73 -1.74 -4.74
N GLU A 209 -7.96 -1.45 -5.17
CA GLU A 209 -9.02 -0.91 -4.30
C GLU A 209 -9.45 -1.89 -3.20
N LYS A 210 -9.00 -3.16 -3.26
CA LYS A 210 -9.23 -4.21 -2.26
C LYS A 210 -8.27 -4.14 -1.07
N PHE A 211 -7.31 -3.22 -1.07
CA PHE A 211 -6.37 -3.11 0.03
C PHE A 211 -6.99 -2.74 1.39
N PRO A 212 -7.99 -1.82 1.47
CA PRO A 212 -8.74 -1.58 2.70
C PRO A 212 -9.50 -2.84 3.17
N ASP A 213 -10.01 -3.64 2.24
CA ASP A 213 -10.70 -4.90 2.56
C ASP A 213 -9.74 -5.89 3.24
N LEU A 214 -8.52 -6.04 2.72
CA LEU A 214 -7.47 -6.84 3.36
C LEU A 214 -7.17 -6.32 4.78
N PHE A 215 -7.01 -5.00 4.94
CA PHE A 215 -6.80 -4.41 6.27
C PHE A 215 -7.95 -4.75 7.24
N ASN A 216 -9.19 -4.65 6.79
CA ASN A 216 -10.36 -4.97 7.60
C ASN A 216 -10.37 -6.44 8.04
N LEU A 217 -9.86 -7.37 7.21
CA LEU A 217 -9.70 -8.78 7.62
C LEU A 217 -8.70 -8.92 8.77
N PHE A 218 -7.55 -8.25 8.71
CA PHE A 218 -6.57 -8.25 9.80
C PHE A 218 -7.10 -7.60 11.08
N VAL A 219 -7.87 -6.51 10.97
CA VAL A 219 -8.53 -5.90 12.13
C VAL A 219 -9.53 -6.85 12.75
N ARG A 220 -10.37 -7.50 11.93
CA ARG A 220 -11.35 -8.48 12.37
C ARG A 220 -10.70 -9.65 13.12
N ALA A 221 -9.54 -10.11 12.66
CA ALA A 221 -8.76 -11.14 13.34
C ALA A 221 -7.94 -10.63 14.57
N ASN A 222 -8.06 -9.35 14.98
CA ASN A 222 -7.19 -8.73 15.99
C ASN A 222 -5.68 -8.79 15.66
N GLN A 223 -5.31 -8.83 14.38
CA GLN A 223 -3.94 -8.95 13.88
C GLN A 223 -3.39 -7.66 13.25
N TYR A 224 -3.79 -6.48 13.75
CA TYR A 224 -3.32 -5.18 13.25
C TYR A 224 -1.79 -5.05 13.19
N ASN A 225 -1.10 -5.52 14.24
CA ASN A 225 0.37 -5.47 14.30
C ASN A 225 1.03 -6.36 13.24
N LEU A 226 0.40 -7.49 12.89
CA LEU A 226 0.91 -8.37 11.85
C LEU A 226 0.75 -7.73 10.47
N PHE A 227 -0.40 -7.09 10.20
CA PHE A 227 -0.63 -6.35 8.97
C PHE A 227 0.41 -5.25 8.78
N THR A 228 0.60 -4.42 9.81
CA THR A 228 1.54 -3.29 9.74
C THR A 228 2.97 -3.77 9.50
N ARG A 229 3.40 -4.84 10.18
CA ARG A 229 4.72 -5.45 9.93
C ARG A 229 4.86 -5.96 8.50
N LYS A 230 3.90 -6.75 8.00
CA LYS A 230 3.94 -7.29 6.62
C LYS A 230 3.86 -6.16 5.58
N PHE A 231 3.13 -5.09 5.84
CA PHE A 231 3.08 -3.92 4.95
C PHE A 231 4.43 -3.18 4.91
N GLU A 232 5.08 -2.97 6.06
CA GLU A 232 6.43 -2.39 6.10
C GLU A 232 7.45 -3.28 5.37
N GLU A 233 7.42 -4.59 5.58
CA GLU A 233 8.25 -5.56 4.84
C GLU A 233 8.01 -5.45 3.33
N CYS A 234 6.74 -5.34 2.90
CA CYS A 234 6.37 -5.16 1.51
C CYS A 234 6.94 -3.85 0.92
N LEU A 235 6.85 -2.73 1.65
CA LEU A 235 7.42 -1.45 1.23
C LEU A 235 8.94 -1.52 1.09
N ASN A 236 9.62 -2.16 2.05
CA ASN A 236 11.09 -2.31 2.04
C ASN A 236 11.57 -3.20 0.88
N ASN A 237 10.86 -4.30 0.60
CA ASN A 237 11.28 -5.28 -0.42
C ASN A 237 10.97 -4.83 -1.85
N ASN A 238 9.92 -4.05 -2.04
CA ASN A 238 9.46 -3.61 -3.37
C ASN A 238 9.69 -2.11 -3.60
N PHE A 239 10.72 -1.57 -2.96
CA PHE A 239 10.91 -0.14 -2.92
C PHE A 239 11.24 0.44 -4.31
N SER A 240 10.27 1.12 -4.92
CA SER A 240 10.44 1.81 -6.20
C SER A 240 9.57 3.06 -6.29
N PHE A 241 10.02 4.04 -7.08
CA PHE A 241 9.29 5.29 -7.29
C PHE A 241 7.88 5.07 -7.85
N GLU A 242 7.75 4.15 -8.81
CA GLU A 242 6.48 3.75 -9.44
C GLU A 242 5.53 3.12 -8.44
N TYR A 243 6.00 2.12 -7.68
CA TYR A 243 5.17 1.44 -6.69
C TYR A 243 4.57 2.41 -5.66
N MET A 244 5.36 3.37 -5.20
CA MET A 244 4.90 4.36 -4.22
C MET A 244 3.81 5.30 -4.76
N LEU A 245 3.86 5.62 -6.06
CA LEU A 245 2.82 6.42 -6.72
C LEU A 245 1.51 5.65 -6.91
N HIS A 246 1.59 4.31 -6.91
CA HIS A 246 0.48 3.40 -7.22
C HIS A 246 -0.23 2.78 -6.03
N VAL A 247 0.47 2.63 -4.89
CA VAL A 247 -0.10 1.98 -3.71
C VAL A 247 -1.42 2.63 -3.29
N ASN A 248 -2.42 1.85 -2.88
CA ASN A 248 -3.67 2.41 -2.38
C ASN A 248 -3.46 2.93 -0.98
N LEU A 249 -3.58 4.23 -0.79
CA LEU A 249 -3.46 4.88 0.49
C LEU A 249 -4.83 5.12 1.12
N PHE A 250 -4.97 4.75 2.40
CA PHE A 250 -6.17 4.99 3.20
C PHE A 250 -5.78 5.34 4.65
N GLY A 251 -6.69 5.97 5.39
CA GLY A 251 -6.39 6.63 6.67
C GLY A 251 -5.50 5.84 7.64
N ASN A 252 -5.75 4.54 7.81
CA ASN A 252 -5.05 3.70 8.78
C ASN A 252 -3.59 3.37 8.42
N ILE A 253 -3.16 3.59 7.18
CA ILE A 253 -1.79 3.33 6.73
C ILE A 253 -1.00 4.60 6.36
N LEU A 254 -1.66 5.76 6.29
CA LEU A 254 -1.01 7.02 5.92
C LEU A 254 0.19 7.35 6.81
N GLY A 255 0.07 7.13 8.12
CA GLY A 255 1.16 7.40 9.07
C GLY A 255 2.40 6.54 8.81
N LYS A 256 2.21 5.24 8.56
CA LYS A 256 3.30 4.30 8.25
C LYS A 256 3.93 4.60 6.89
N PHE A 257 3.11 4.86 5.89
CA PHE A 257 3.59 5.24 4.57
C PHE A 257 4.39 6.55 4.62
N LYS A 258 3.92 7.57 5.36
CA LYS A 258 4.66 8.82 5.57
C LYS A 258 6.00 8.60 6.26
N GLN A 259 6.06 7.76 7.30
CA GLN A 259 7.34 7.44 7.96
C GLN A 259 8.32 6.76 6.99
N PHE A 260 7.83 5.86 6.14
CA PHE A 260 8.64 5.21 5.11
C PHE A 260 9.13 6.20 4.05
N LEU A 261 8.24 7.08 3.55
CA LEU A 261 8.61 8.15 2.61
C LEU A 261 9.73 9.02 3.19
N ASN A 262 9.59 9.45 4.44
CA ASN A 262 10.55 10.35 5.09
C ASN A 262 11.95 9.74 5.24
N ARG A 263 12.06 8.42 5.37
CA ARG A 263 13.35 7.71 5.41
C ARG A 263 14.00 7.60 4.04
N ASN A 264 13.22 7.71 2.97
CA ASN A 264 13.65 7.42 1.61
C ASN A 264 13.33 8.55 0.61
N GLU A 265 13.23 9.80 1.08
CA GLU A 265 12.82 10.96 0.26
C GLU A 265 13.73 11.17 -0.97
N ASP A 266 15.01 10.83 -0.85
CA ASP A 266 16.02 10.97 -1.91
C ASP A 266 15.60 10.31 -3.22
N ILE A 267 14.87 9.20 -3.18
CA ILE A 267 14.43 8.50 -4.40
C ILE A 267 13.35 9.28 -5.15
N PHE A 268 12.46 9.96 -4.43
CA PHE A 268 11.48 10.84 -5.07
C PHE A 268 12.14 12.07 -5.67
N ILE A 269 13.11 12.63 -4.96
CA ILE A 269 13.88 13.80 -5.42
C ILE A 269 14.67 13.43 -6.69
N ARG A 270 15.37 12.30 -6.69
CA ARG A 270 16.19 11.86 -7.84
C ARG A 270 15.36 11.47 -9.05
N ASN A 271 14.18 10.89 -8.86
CA ASN A 271 13.33 10.39 -9.95
C ASN A 271 12.23 11.37 -10.39
N VAL A 272 12.33 12.65 -10.00
CA VAL A 272 11.32 13.67 -10.36
C VAL A 272 11.08 13.79 -11.88
N TYR A 273 12.10 13.52 -12.70
CA TYR A 273 12.01 13.53 -14.16
C TYR A 273 11.14 12.41 -14.74
N ARG A 274 10.83 11.36 -13.97
CA ARG A 274 9.95 10.25 -14.39
C ARG A 274 8.47 10.55 -14.17
N LEU A 275 8.12 11.65 -13.50
CA LEU A 275 6.74 12.00 -13.17
C LEU A 275 5.81 12.12 -14.38
N GLN A 276 6.32 12.46 -15.57
CA GLN A 276 5.48 12.51 -16.79
C GLN A 276 4.98 11.12 -17.18
N SER A 277 5.86 10.11 -17.16
CA SER A 277 5.57 8.73 -17.56
C SER A 277 4.82 7.91 -16.50
N GLN A 278 4.53 8.51 -15.33
CA GLN A 278 4.09 7.78 -14.16
C GLN A 278 2.73 8.30 -13.66
N PRO A 279 1.84 7.43 -13.19
CA PRO A 279 0.55 7.84 -12.64
C PRO A 279 0.69 8.73 -11.40
N LYS A 280 -0.17 9.73 -11.28
CA LYS A 280 -0.03 10.82 -10.28
C LYS A 280 -0.95 10.65 -9.06
N LYS A 281 -1.49 9.44 -8.85
CA LYS A 281 -2.53 9.14 -7.84
C LYS A 281 -2.15 9.60 -6.43
N ASN A 282 -0.95 9.23 -5.96
CA ASN A 282 -0.48 9.58 -4.61
C ASN A 282 0.43 10.81 -4.56
N LEU A 283 0.66 11.49 -5.69
CA LEU A 283 1.67 12.54 -5.79
C LEU A 283 1.44 13.65 -4.76
N ASN A 284 0.20 14.11 -4.60
CA ASN A 284 -0.15 15.17 -3.64
C ASN A 284 0.21 14.77 -2.20
N PHE A 285 -0.20 13.57 -1.78
CA PHE A 285 0.11 13.06 -0.43
C PHE A 285 1.62 12.94 -0.21
N ILE A 286 2.36 12.46 -1.21
CA ILE A 286 3.81 12.29 -1.12
C ILE A 286 4.47 13.66 -0.95
N LEU A 287 4.10 14.65 -1.77
CA LEU A 287 4.64 16.01 -1.67
C LEU A 287 4.31 16.69 -0.34
N GLU A 288 3.11 16.47 0.19
CA GLU A 288 2.73 16.91 1.53
C GLU A 288 3.48 16.15 2.63
N SER A 289 4.04 14.99 2.34
CA SER A 289 4.77 14.19 3.31
C SER A 289 6.26 14.51 3.35
N LEU A 290 6.87 14.97 2.25
CA LEU A 290 8.30 15.29 2.15
C LEU A 290 8.74 16.38 3.15
N ASN A 291 9.87 16.13 3.80
CA ASN A 291 10.60 17.11 4.59
C ASN A 291 11.50 17.97 3.70
N GLN A 292 12.15 17.37 2.70
CA GLN A 292 13.07 18.04 1.76
C GLN A 292 12.35 18.63 0.53
N ILE A 293 11.24 19.33 0.75
CA ILE A 293 10.41 19.87 -0.34
C ILE A 293 11.13 20.92 -1.20
N ASP A 294 12.02 21.72 -0.60
CA ASP A 294 12.84 22.71 -1.33
C ASP A 294 13.87 22.02 -2.25
N THR A 295 14.44 20.89 -1.81
CA THR A 295 15.31 20.04 -2.65
C THR A 295 14.54 19.48 -3.84
N PHE A 296 13.33 18.97 -3.58
CA PHE A 296 12.44 18.49 -4.63
C PHE A 296 12.09 19.60 -5.64
N GLU A 297 11.69 20.78 -5.17
CA GLU A 297 11.38 21.96 -6.00
C GLU A 297 12.58 22.34 -6.89
N LYS A 298 13.79 22.35 -6.33
CA LYS A 298 15.02 22.64 -7.07
C LYS A 298 15.24 21.62 -8.19
N THR A 299 15.20 20.32 -7.89
CA THR A 299 15.42 19.27 -8.90
C THR A 299 14.35 19.29 -9.99
N TYR A 300 13.09 19.55 -9.61
CA TYR A 300 11.99 19.68 -10.56
C TYR A 300 12.18 20.87 -11.51
N ARG A 301 12.63 22.02 -10.99
CA ARG A 301 12.94 23.19 -11.82
C ARG A 301 14.09 22.96 -12.78
N THR A 302 15.14 22.29 -12.33
CA THR A 302 16.27 21.95 -13.20
C THR A 302 15.83 21.02 -14.33
N TYR A 303 14.93 20.08 -14.04
CA TYR A 303 14.32 19.22 -15.05
C TYR A 303 13.47 20.01 -16.06
N LEU A 304 12.56 20.88 -15.60
CA LEU A 304 11.73 21.72 -16.49
C LEU A 304 12.58 22.68 -17.34
N ALA A 305 13.57 23.34 -16.74
CA ALA A 305 14.49 24.21 -17.45
C ALA A 305 15.20 23.46 -18.58
N ASN A 306 15.58 22.21 -18.34
CA ASN A 306 16.22 21.35 -19.32
C ASN A 306 15.34 21.10 -20.56
N LYS A 307 14.12 20.60 -20.35
CA LYS A 307 13.19 20.32 -21.45
C LYS A 307 12.98 21.55 -22.34
N ILE A 308 12.86 22.71 -21.70
CA ILE A 308 12.58 23.96 -22.40
C ILE A 308 13.81 24.47 -23.17
N LEU A 309 15.01 24.42 -22.58
CA LEU A 309 16.25 24.76 -23.29
C LEU A 309 16.48 23.85 -24.50
N LYS A 310 16.01 22.61 -24.41
CA LYS A 310 16.00 21.65 -25.52
C LYS A 310 14.86 21.88 -26.52
N ARG A 311 13.92 22.81 -26.27
CA ARG A 311 12.70 22.98 -27.08
C ARG A 311 11.85 21.70 -27.16
N GLU A 312 11.90 20.87 -26.12
CA GLU A 312 10.99 19.73 -25.96
C GLU A 312 9.61 20.24 -25.54
N ASP A 313 8.57 19.49 -25.91
CA ASP A 313 7.22 19.80 -25.47
C ASP A 313 7.09 19.59 -23.95
N VAL A 314 6.50 20.57 -23.29
CA VAL A 314 6.20 20.56 -21.85
C VAL A 314 4.70 20.69 -21.58
N SER A 315 3.87 20.65 -22.62
CA SER A 315 2.41 20.72 -22.51
C SER A 315 1.84 19.61 -21.61
N GLU A 316 2.43 18.41 -21.68
CA GLU A 316 2.06 17.23 -20.90
C GLU A 316 2.69 17.18 -19.50
N GLU A 317 3.63 18.07 -19.19
CA GLU A 317 4.11 18.21 -17.82
C GLU A 317 2.94 18.75 -17.00
N CYS A 318 2.13 17.85 -16.41
CA CYS A 318 1.14 18.33 -15.45
C CYS A 318 1.91 19.07 -14.38
N ASP A 319 1.53 20.33 -14.25
CA ASP A 319 1.65 21.11 -13.07
C ASP A 319 1.68 20.18 -11.84
N VAL A 320 2.79 20.16 -11.09
CA VAL A 320 2.84 19.58 -9.75
C VAL A 320 1.99 20.46 -8.83
N MET A 321 0.75 20.71 -9.22
CA MET A 321 -0.24 21.49 -8.54
C MET A 321 -0.98 20.53 -7.62
N LEU A 322 -0.85 20.86 -6.34
CA LEU A 322 -1.88 20.63 -5.34
C LEU A 322 -3.16 21.35 -5.84
N GLU A 323 -3.88 20.74 -6.79
CA GLU A 323 -5.03 21.38 -7.43
C GLU A 323 -6.28 21.41 -6.54
N LYS A 324 -6.22 20.85 -5.32
CA LYS A 324 -7.35 20.92 -4.39
C LYS A 324 -6.86 21.22 -2.98
N ASN A 325 -7.40 22.30 -2.43
CA ASN A 325 -7.47 22.65 -1.01
C ASN A 325 -6.31 23.45 -0.41
N GLN A 326 -6.04 24.65 -0.92
CA GLN A 326 -5.58 25.73 -0.04
C GLN A 326 -6.62 26.85 -0.06
N GLU A 327 -7.46 26.90 0.98
CA GLU A 327 -8.18 28.11 1.38
C GLU A 327 -7.13 29.18 1.67
N ASN A 328 -6.77 29.96 0.67
CA ASN A 328 -5.93 31.13 0.85
C ASN A 328 -6.72 32.14 1.70
N ARG A 329 -6.33 32.36 2.97
CA ARG A 329 -6.84 33.49 3.74
C ARG A 329 -6.36 34.78 3.07
N ARG A 330 -7.33 35.58 2.62
CA ARG A 330 -7.13 36.89 1.99
C ARG A 330 -6.71 37.89 3.06
N VAL A 331 -5.59 38.59 2.86
CA VAL A 331 -5.23 39.77 3.66
C VAL A 331 -4.87 40.89 2.70
N THR A 332 -5.68 41.94 2.71
CA THR A 332 -5.44 43.16 1.94
C THR A 332 -4.42 44.01 2.69
N VAL A 333 -3.30 44.37 2.05
CA VAL A 333 -2.35 45.36 2.59
C VAL A 333 -2.63 46.67 1.88
N THR A 334 -3.07 47.68 2.63
CA THR A 334 -3.09 49.07 2.17
C THR A 334 -1.67 49.63 2.19
N GLU A 335 -1.17 50.08 1.05
CA GLU A 335 0.13 50.76 0.96
C GLU A 335 0.11 52.10 1.69
N ILE A 336 1.18 52.39 2.44
CA ILE A 336 1.57 53.76 2.77
C ILE A 336 2.45 54.20 1.61
N THR A 337 1.88 54.98 0.69
CA THR A 337 2.62 55.65 -0.38
C THR A 337 3.28 56.91 0.16
N GLU A 338 4.60 57.00 0.12
CA GLU A 338 5.30 58.28 -0.01
C GLU A 338 6.05 58.29 -1.35
N ASN A 339 5.49 59.08 -2.27
CA ASN A 339 6.12 59.75 -3.42
C ASN A 339 7.04 58.94 -4.34
N VAL A 340 6.46 58.43 -5.44
CA VAL A 340 7.14 58.40 -6.74
C VAL A 340 6.13 58.77 -7.84
N ASP A 341 6.29 59.96 -8.39
CA ASP A 341 5.69 60.37 -9.67
C ASP A 341 6.26 59.49 -10.79
N THR A 342 5.41 58.73 -11.48
CA THR A 342 5.50 58.52 -12.94
C THR A 342 4.27 57.74 -13.43
N ASN A 343 3.53 58.36 -14.34
CA ASN A 343 2.40 57.81 -15.07
C ASN A 343 2.75 56.49 -15.78
N MET A 344 2.27 55.37 -15.26
CA MET A 344 1.93 54.16 -16.03
C MET A 344 0.69 53.51 -15.42
N ASP A 345 -0.13 52.96 -16.30
CA ASP A 345 -1.48 52.44 -16.07
C ASP A 345 -1.67 51.64 -14.77
N GLU A 346 -2.71 52.07 -14.04
CA GLU A 346 -3.54 51.35 -13.08
C GLU A 346 -2.87 50.33 -12.16
N ASN A 347 -2.63 50.81 -10.94
CA ASN A 347 -2.50 50.08 -9.67
C ASN A 347 -3.37 48.82 -9.61
N ILE A 348 -2.83 47.67 -10.02
CA ILE A 348 -3.29 46.39 -9.51
C ILE A 348 -2.71 46.28 -8.09
N PRO A 349 -3.52 46.29 -7.01
CA PRO A 349 -3.00 46.11 -5.68
C PRO A 349 -2.19 44.81 -5.62
N LEU A 350 -0.97 44.87 -5.08
CA LEU A 350 -0.12 43.70 -4.87
C LEU A 350 -0.81 42.78 -3.85
N GLU A 351 -1.59 41.82 -4.35
CA GLU A 351 -2.26 40.81 -3.55
C GLU A 351 -1.22 39.84 -2.96
N VAL A 352 -0.82 40.07 -1.71
CA VAL A 352 0.06 39.15 -0.98
C VAL A 352 -0.79 38.10 -0.28
N PHE A 353 -0.92 36.93 -0.90
CA PHE A 353 -1.50 35.76 -0.25
C PHE A 353 -0.60 35.30 0.91
N ASP A 354 -1.16 35.15 2.12
CA ASP A 354 -0.47 34.48 3.22
C ASP A 354 -0.53 32.97 2.99
N ILE A 355 0.37 32.49 2.15
CA ILE A 355 0.44 31.08 1.79
C ILE A 355 1.37 30.37 2.78
N ALA A 356 0.90 29.31 3.42
CA ALA A 356 1.75 28.39 4.18
C ALA A 356 2.98 28.01 3.33
N GLY A 357 4.13 27.74 3.96
CA GLY A 357 5.44 27.61 3.26
C GLY A 357 5.43 26.75 1.98
N ARG A 358 4.51 25.78 1.89
CA ARG A 358 4.30 24.88 0.76
C ARG A 358 3.49 25.45 -0.41
N GLY A 359 2.53 26.34 -0.22
CA GLY A 359 1.89 27.00 -1.36
C GLY A 359 2.72 28.17 -1.92
N LYS A 360 3.74 28.65 -1.18
CA LYS A 360 4.80 29.49 -1.75
C LYS A 360 5.56 28.75 -2.86
N MET A 361 5.84 27.45 -2.71
CA MET A 361 6.43 26.62 -3.78
C MET A 361 5.52 26.58 -5.02
N VAL A 362 4.22 26.34 -4.83
CA VAL A 362 3.24 26.30 -5.93
C VAL A 362 3.21 27.65 -6.67
N MET A 363 3.12 28.78 -5.95
CA MET A 363 3.18 30.10 -6.59
C MET A 363 4.52 30.36 -7.29
N ARG A 364 5.66 30.02 -6.68
CA ARG A 364 6.96 30.22 -7.32
C ARG A 364 7.10 29.35 -8.59
N ASN A 365 6.55 28.13 -8.60
CA ASN A 365 6.52 27.28 -9.80
C ASN A 365 5.55 27.80 -10.87
N LYS A 366 4.37 28.33 -10.48
CA LYS A 366 3.45 29.05 -11.39
C LYS A 366 4.13 30.26 -12.03
N ILE A 367 4.80 31.08 -11.23
CA ILE A 367 5.52 32.26 -11.68
C ILE A 367 6.65 31.85 -12.63
N PHE A 368 7.41 30.81 -12.27
CA PHE A 368 8.45 30.24 -13.12
C PHE A 368 7.83 29.80 -14.46
N ARG A 369 6.74 29.03 -14.48
CA ARG A 369 6.05 28.65 -15.71
C ARG A 369 5.52 29.81 -16.55
N LYS A 370 4.94 30.85 -15.94
CA LYS A 370 4.52 32.04 -16.69
C LYS A 370 5.71 32.72 -17.36
N SER A 371 6.84 32.86 -16.66
CA SER A 371 8.08 33.33 -17.31
C SER A 371 8.58 32.38 -18.38
N LEU A 372 8.30 31.07 -18.27
CA LEU A 372 8.67 30.07 -19.27
C LEU A 372 7.79 30.10 -20.53
N GLN A 373 6.46 30.27 -20.42
CA GLN A 373 5.55 30.40 -21.55
C GLN A 373 5.89 31.64 -22.40
N MET A 374 6.32 32.72 -21.75
CA MET A 374 6.84 33.91 -22.44
C MET A 374 8.17 33.64 -23.18
N ILE A 375 8.95 32.67 -22.73
CA ILE A 375 10.26 32.30 -23.30
C ILE A 375 10.14 31.27 -24.44
N GLN A 376 9.21 30.32 -24.37
CA GLN A 376 9.01 29.31 -25.43
C GLN A 376 8.69 29.94 -26.80
N ASN A 377 8.08 31.12 -26.80
CA ASN A 377 7.74 31.89 -28.00
C ASN A 377 8.83 32.92 -28.37
N SER A 378 9.94 32.97 -27.65
CA SER A 378 11.03 33.94 -27.88
C SER A 378 12.24 33.28 -28.51
N GLU A 379 12.74 33.86 -29.61
CA GLU A 379 14.00 33.44 -30.23
C GLU A 379 15.24 33.79 -29.39
N LYS A 380 15.10 34.73 -28.43
CA LYS A 380 16.18 35.22 -27.56
C LYS A 380 15.72 35.22 -26.10
N PRO A 381 15.77 34.07 -25.40
CA PRO A 381 15.37 33.98 -24.00
C PRO A 381 16.30 34.81 -23.10
N VAL A 382 15.74 35.74 -22.33
CA VAL A 382 16.45 36.34 -21.21
C VAL A 382 16.20 35.47 -19.97
N LEU A 383 17.24 34.77 -19.51
CA LEU A 383 17.18 33.95 -18.31
C LEU A 383 17.47 34.86 -17.10
N ASP A 384 16.47 35.08 -16.24
CA ASP A 384 16.63 35.90 -15.04
C ASP A 384 17.00 35.06 -13.80
N PHE A 385 16.97 35.69 -12.61
CA PHE A 385 17.34 35.06 -11.35
C PHE A 385 16.48 33.85 -10.95
N ARG A 386 15.33 33.61 -11.61
CA ARG A 386 14.43 32.48 -11.31
C ARG A 386 14.92 31.16 -11.91
N TRP A 387 15.87 31.22 -12.85
CA TRP A 387 16.45 30.05 -13.51
C TRP A 387 17.55 29.38 -12.67
N PRO A 388 17.73 28.05 -12.81
CA PRO A 388 18.90 27.38 -12.26
C PRO A 388 20.19 28.02 -12.78
N LYS A 389 21.20 28.15 -11.91
CA LYS A 389 22.50 28.71 -12.26
C LYS A 389 23.48 27.57 -12.53
N TYR A 390 24.17 27.63 -13.66
CA TYR A 390 25.15 26.62 -14.05
C TYR A 390 26.55 27.21 -14.03
N GLU A 391 27.55 26.41 -13.71
CA GLU A 391 28.94 26.80 -13.91
C GLU A 391 29.21 27.08 -15.40
N GLU A 392 30.00 28.11 -15.68
CA GLU A 392 30.31 28.48 -17.05
C GLU A 392 31.34 27.54 -17.68
N LEU A 393 31.05 27.05 -18.88
CA LEU A 393 32.02 26.33 -19.70
C LEU A 393 33.01 27.33 -20.31
N THR A 394 34.29 27.07 -20.11
CA THR A 394 35.37 27.91 -20.65
C THR A 394 35.73 27.48 -22.07
N PHE A 395 35.20 28.18 -23.07
CA PHE A 395 35.58 27.97 -24.48
C PHE A 395 35.46 29.24 -25.34
N SER A 396 36.33 29.36 -26.33
CA SER A 396 36.21 30.39 -27.37
C SER A 396 35.02 30.10 -28.29
N VAL A 397 34.21 31.10 -28.57
CA VAL A 397 33.09 30.99 -29.49
C VAL A 397 33.63 31.05 -30.93
N PRO A 398 33.08 30.25 -31.86
CA PRO A 398 33.43 30.38 -33.28
C PRO A 398 33.21 31.81 -33.81
N PRO A 399 34.14 32.37 -34.59
CA PRO A 399 34.14 33.79 -34.98
C PRO A 399 32.93 34.21 -35.81
N GLU A 400 32.29 33.28 -36.52
CA GLU A 400 31.04 33.52 -37.26
C GLU A 400 29.82 33.75 -36.36
N ILE A 401 29.91 33.40 -35.07
CA ILE A 401 28.87 33.68 -34.08
C ILE A 401 29.22 35.00 -33.42
N SER A 402 28.80 36.10 -34.05
CA SER A 402 28.78 37.42 -33.44
C SER A 402 27.40 37.70 -32.84
N CYS A 403 27.38 38.23 -31.62
CA CYS A 403 26.16 38.71 -31.00
C CYS A 403 26.44 40.05 -30.34
N ASP A 404 25.55 41.02 -30.54
CA ASP A 404 25.67 42.38 -29.99
C ASP A 404 25.30 42.46 -28.50
N PHE A 405 25.06 41.32 -27.85
CA PHE A 405 24.61 41.23 -26.46
C PHE A 405 25.35 40.11 -25.73
N ALA A 406 25.45 40.24 -24.40
CA ALA A 406 26.02 39.18 -23.57
C ALA A 406 25.08 37.97 -23.53
N TYR A 407 25.58 36.78 -23.84
CA TYR A 407 24.83 35.53 -23.81
C TYR A 407 25.55 34.44 -23.02
N ASN A 408 24.77 33.52 -22.45
CA ASN A 408 25.29 32.39 -21.69
C ASN A 408 25.77 31.29 -22.64
N LYS A 409 27.07 31.27 -22.92
CA LYS A 409 27.73 30.29 -23.80
C LYS A 409 27.48 28.83 -23.43
N THR A 410 27.19 28.55 -22.16
CA THR A 410 26.95 27.19 -21.64
C THR A 410 25.57 26.66 -22.00
N LEU A 411 24.55 27.53 -21.97
CA LEU A 411 23.16 27.15 -22.21
C LEU A 411 22.66 27.50 -23.62
N SER A 412 23.41 28.31 -24.37
CA SER A 412 23.05 28.68 -25.74
C SER A 412 22.93 27.45 -26.63
N THR A 413 21.77 27.30 -27.27
CA THR A 413 21.48 26.30 -28.29
C THR A 413 21.40 26.93 -29.67
N LEU A 414 21.76 26.16 -30.68
CA LEU A 414 21.84 26.54 -32.08
C LEU A 414 21.11 25.50 -32.93
N LYS A 415 20.49 25.97 -34.01
CA LYS A 415 19.95 25.12 -35.07
C LYS A 415 20.91 25.21 -36.25
N ILE A 416 21.57 24.12 -36.58
CA ILE A 416 22.55 24.05 -37.68
C ILE A 416 22.05 23.12 -38.77
N ARG A 417 22.49 23.35 -40.02
CA ARG A 417 22.19 22.50 -41.16
C ARG A 417 23.46 21.77 -41.58
N ILE A 418 23.40 20.44 -41.65
CA ILE A 418 24.49 19.57 -42.10
C ILE A 418 23.91 18.70 -43.22
N GLU A 419 24.38 18.87 -44.46
CA GLU A 419 24.00 18.05 -45.63
C GLU A 419 22.48 17.83 -45.80
N GLY A 420 21.68 18.88 -45.55
CA GLY A 420 20.22 18.83 -45.67
C GLY A 420 19.48 18.42 -44.39
N PHE A 421 20.18 17.89 -43.38
CA PHE A 421 19.62 17.61 -42.07
C PHE A 421 19.67 18.82 -41.15
N VAL A 422 18.62 18.97 -40.35
CA VAL A 422 18.51 20.01 -39.33
C VAL A 422 18.84 19.40 -37.97
N VAL A 423 19.82 20.00 -37.30
CA VAL A 423 20.34 19.52 -36.02
C VAL A 423 20.24 20.64 -34.99
N ILE A 424 19.69 20.36 -33.81
CA ILE A 424 19.70 21.29 -32.67
C ILE A 424 20.82 20.85 -31.73
N CYS A 425 21.75 21.74 -31.40
CA CYS A 425 22.89 21.44 -30.53
C CYS A 425 23.28 22.64 -29.66
N THR A 426 24.08 22.43 -28.62
CA THR A 426 24.65 23.53 -27.82
C THR A 426 25.77 24.24 -28.57
N LEU A 427 26.07 25.48 -28.18
CA LEU A 427 27.22 26.23 -28.71
C LEU A 427 28.55 25.49 -28.53
N PHE A 428 28.69 24.76 -27.42
CA PHE A 428 29.82 23.90 -27.16
C PHE A 428 29.90 22.72 -28.15
N GLN A 429 28.79 22.02 -28.38
CA GLN A 429 28.70 20.93 -29.36
C GLN A 429 28.94 21.43 -30.78
N TYR A 430 28.39 22.59 -31.16
CA TYR A 430 28.64 23.19 -32.47
C TYR A 430 30.12 23.44 -32.72
N LYS A 431 30.86 23.99 -31.74
CA LYS A 431 32.30 24.17 -31.84
C LYS A 431 33.04 22.85 -32.11
N MET A 432 32.62 21.78 -31.44
CA MET A 432 33.21 20.45 -31.63
C MET A 432 32.88 19.90 -33.02
N ILE A 433 31.61 20.00 -33.44
CA ILE A 433 31.14 19.59 -34.78
C ILE A 433 31.93 20.34 -35.86
N LYS A 434 32.00 21.67 -35.78
CA LYS A 434 32.76 22.50 -36.71
C LYS A 434 34.23 22.09 -36.75
N TYR A 435 34.85 21.88 -35.60
CA TYR A 435 36.25 21.45 -35.55
C TYR A 435 36.47 20.09 -36.24
N VAL A 436 35.53 19.15 -36.11
CA VAL A 436 35.58 17.86 -36.83
C VAL A 436 35.41 18.07 -38.33
N ILE A 437 34.47 18.92 -38.77
CA ILE A 437 34.23 19.24 -40.18
C ILE A 437 35.46 19.89 -40.82
N ASP A 438 36.03 20.92 -40.18
CA ASP A 438 37.19 21.67 -40.68
C ASP A 438 38.46 20.81 -40.80
N ASN A 439 38.52 19.68 -40.09
CA ASN A 439 39.68 18.77 -40.07
C ASN A 439 39.34 17.38 -40.63
N TYR A 440 38.23 17.29 -41.37
CA TYR A 440 37.75 16.05 -41.96
C TYR A 440 38.83 15.42 -42.86
N GLY A 441 39.02 14.10 -42.74
CA GLY A 441 40.11 13.37 -43.41
C GLY A 441 41.42 13.27 -42.60
N ASN A 442 41.63 14.06 -41.54
CA ASN A 442 42.82 13.96 -40.66
C ASN A 442 42.45 13.58 -39.22
N LYS A 443 42.07 12.31 -39.04
CA LYS A 443 41.60 11.77 -37.75
C LYS A 443 42.58 12.03 -36.59
N ASN A 444 43.90 11.96 -36.84
CA ASN A 444 44.93 12.15 -35.82
C ASN A 444 44.92 13.57 -35.21
N ILE A 445 44.70 14.61 -36.01
CA ILE A 445 44.61 16.00 -35.54
C ILE A 445 43.37 16.17 -34.67
N ILE A 446 42.25 15.61 -35.10
CA ILE A 446 40.99 15.67 -34.38
C ILE A 446 41.15 15.03 -32.99
N TYR A 447 41.66 13.79 -32.93
CA TYR A 447 41.92 13.07 -31.68
C TYR A 447 42.86 13.83 -30.73
N LYS A 448 43.94 14.41 -31.26
CA LYS A 448 44.93 15.14 -30.47
C LYS A 448 44.34 16.39 -29.81
N LYS A 449 43.43 17.10 -30.49
CA LYS A 449 42.78 18.30 -29.94
C LYS A 449 41.73 17.93 -28.90
N ILE A 450 40.89 16.93 -29.16
CA ILE A 450 39.86 16.47 -28.22
C ILE A 450 40.49 15.97 -26.90
N ARG A 451 41.56 15.18 -26.98
CA ARG A 451 42.31 14.71 -25.79
C ARG A 451 42.92 15.85 -24.96
N LYS A 452 43.20 17.00 -25.59
CA LYS A 452 43.73 18.20 -24.94
C LYS A 452 42.65 19.13 -24.41
N THR A 453 41.40 19.00 -24.86
CA THR A 453 40.28 19.80 -24.39
C THR A 453 39.92 19.38 -22.97
N LYS A 454 40.12 20.29 -22.01
CA LYS A 454 39.69 20.06 -20.62
C LYS A 454 38.20 20.36 -20.50
N PHE A 455 37.40 19.32 -20.25
CA PHE A 455 35.98 19.41 -19.94
C PHE A 455 35.79 19.65 -18.44
N MET A 456 36.08 20.87 -17.98
CA MET A 456 35.78 21.29 -16.61
C MET A 456 34.28 21.61 -16.47
N CYS A 457 33.75 21.55 -15.24
CA CYS A 457 32.37 21.92 -14.92
C CYS A 457 31.25 20.96 -15.41
N ILE A 458 31.60 19.77 -15.94
CA ILE A 458 30.66 18.70 -16.29
C ILE A 458 30.81 17.56 -15.27
N GLU A 459 29.73 17.18 -14.59
CA GLU A 459 29.69 16.16 -13.53
C GLU A 459 29.76 14.74 -14.08
N ASP A 460 28.89 14.41 -15.05
CA ASP A 460 28.90 13.12 -15.75
C ASP A 460 29.09 13.36 -17.25
N LYS A 461 30.32 13.17 -17.71
CA LYS A 461 30.68 13.36 -19.11
C LYS A 461 29.98 12.33 -20.01
N ARG A 462 29.79 11.09 -19.53
CA ARG A 462 29.19 10.01 -20.31
C ARG A 462 27.73 10.28 -20.59
N ASP A 463 26.97 10.65 -19.56
CA ASP A 463 25.56 11.01 -19.73
C ASP A 463 25.39 12.36 -20.46
N PHE A 464 26.34 13.30 -20.34
CA PHE A 464 26.30 14.59 -21.05
C PHE A 464 26.44 14.39 -22.56
N PHE A 465 27.21 13.40 -22.99
CA PHE A 465 27.35 13.06 -24.40
C PHE A 465 26.43 11.91 -24.86
N LYS A 466 25.49 11.45 -24.04
CA LYS A 466 24.58 10.31 -24.33
C LYS A 466 23.68 10.51 -25.56
N SER A 467 23.37 11.76 -25.93
CA SER A 467 22.68 12.09 -27.17
C SER A 467 23.44 11.69 -28.44
N PHE A 468 24.72 11.30 -28.32
CA PHE A 468 25.56 10.77 -29.40
C PHE A 468 25.81 9.26 -29.32
N LEU A 469 25.40 8.54 -28.25
CA LEU A 469 25.96 7.22 -27.94
C LEU A 469 24.91 6.22 -27.42
N LYS A 470 24.83 5.02 -28.01
CA LYS A 470 24.10 3.87 -27.46
C LYS A 470 25.11 2.92 -26.79
N ASN A 471 25.03 2.81 -25.45
CA ASN A 471 25.65 1.78 -24.58
C ASN A 471 27.07 1.29 -24.93
N LYS A 472 28.14 1.84 -24.32
CA LYS A 472 29.47 1.18 -24.09
C LYS A 472 30.47 2.03 -23.26
N THR A 473 31.66 1.49 -22.97
CA THR A 473 32.60 1.90 -21.88
C THR A 473 33.35 3.23 -22.11
N GLU A 474 33.89 3.86 -21.05
CA GLU A 474 34.58 5.17 -21.10
C GLU A 474 35.74 5.26 -22.11
N HIS A 475 36.43 4.17 -22.40
CA HIS A 475 37.54 4.17 -23.36
C HIS A 475 37.05 4.17 -24.83
N ASP A 476 35.85 3.64 -25.07
CA ASP A 476 35.16 3.57 -26.38
C ASP A 476 34.36 4.86 -26.66
N VAL A 477 33.87 5.53 -25.59
CA VAL A 477 33.15 6.82 -25.65
C VAL A 477 33.89 7.82 -26.55
N PHE A 478 35.22 7.87 -26.49
CA PHE A 478 36.04 8.89 -27.17
C PHE A 478 36.36 8.61 -28.65
N TYR A 479 36.41 7.34 -29.07
CA TYR A 479 36.69 6.97 -30.46
C TYR A 479 35.44 7.09 -31.36
N ASP A 480 34.26 6.82 -30.79
CA ASP A 480 32.96 6.91 -31.48
C ASP A 480 32.36 8.34 -31.53
N HIS A 481 33.07 9.38 -31.09
CA HIS A 481 32.60 10.77 -31.20
C HIS A 481 32.83 11.39 -32.59
N ILE A 482 33.91 10.94 -33.24
CA ILE A 482 34.33 11.43 -34.55
C ILE A 482 33.61 10.63 -35.62
N ASP A 483 33.42 9.33 -35.42
CA ASP A 483 32.89 8.44 -36.45
C ASP A 483 31.45 8.75 -36.88
N PRO A 484 30.47 9.16 -36.05
CA PRO A 484 29.14 9.55 -36.54
C PRO A 484 29.15 10.85 -37.37
N ILE A 485 29.93 11.86 -36.98
CA ILE A 485 30.07 13.11 -37.77
C ILE A 485 30.88 12.83 -39.04
N CYS A 486 31.93 12.02 -38.95
CA CYS A 486 32.69 11.56 -40.12
C CYS A 486 31.91 10.58 -41.00
N SER A 487 30.95 9.84 -40.45
CA SER A 487 30.06 8.94 -41.20
C SER A 487 28.96 9.73 -41.88
N ILE A 488 28.36 10.75 -41.22
CA ILE A 488 27.41 11.69 -41.83
C ILE A 488 28.02 12.30 -43.10
N MET A 489 29.29 12.68 -43.05
CA MET A 489 30.02 13.23 -44.19
C MET A 489 30.62 12.17 -45.14
N SER A 490 30.19 10.90 -45.05
CA SER A 490 30.62 9.81 -45.93
C SER A 490 29.48 9.35 -46.84
N ASP A 491 29.77 9.14 -48.13
CA ASP A 491 28.78 8.86 -49.20
C ASP A 491 27.98 7.54 -49.04
N ASN A 492 28.26 6.72 -48.03
CA ASN A 492 27.62 5.43 -47.78
C ASN A 492 26.94 5.42 -46.41
N LEU A 493 25.66 5.79 -46.32
CA LEU A 493 24.93 5.65 -45.05
C LEU A 493 23.54 5.03 -45.18
N SER A 494 23.43 3.83 -44.62
CA SER A 494 22.20 3.17 -44.18
C SER A 494 22.07 3.30 -42.65
N PHE A 495 21.77 4.50 -42.16
CA PHE A 495 21.21 4.68 -40.81
C PHE A 495 19.89 5.43 -40.87
N LEU A 496 18.93 4.94 -40.09
CA LEU A 496 17.59 5.51 -39.97
C LEU A 496 17.65 6.78 -39.12
N ILE A 497 18.02 7.91 -39.75
CA ILE A 497 17.91 9.24 -39.13
C ILE A 497 16.41 9.56 -39.05
N THR A 498 15.80 9.31 -37.90
CA THR A 498 14.44 9.80 -37.62
C THR A 498 14.46 11.33 -37.61
N ARG A 499 13.54 11.93 -38.37
CA ARG A 499 13.36 13.37 -38.61
C ARG A 499 13.59 14.21 -37.32
N ASP A 500 14.38 15.27 -37.46
CA ASP A 500 14.78 16.26 -36.44
C ASP A 500 15.53 15.71 -35.20
N SER A 501 16.87 15.67 -35.28
CA SER A 501 17.74 15.20 -34.19
C SER A 501 18.13 16.35 -33.24
N ASN A 502 17.51 16.41 -32.06
CA ASN A 502 17.95 17.27 -30.98
C ASN A 502 19.10 16.62 -30.20
N LEU A 503 20.32 17.13 -30.39
CA LEU A 503 21.54 16.61 -29.78
C LEU A 503 21.87 17.24 -28.43
N CYS A 504 21.02 18.16 -27.93
CA CYS A 504 21.31 18.88 -26.70
C CYS A 504 21.46 17.94 -25.50
N PRO A 505 22.54 18.09 -24.71
CA PRO A 505 22.84 17.25 -23.58
C PRO A 505 21.84 17.55 -22.45
N ASP A 506 21.70 16.63 -21.49
CA ASP A 506 20.99 16.97 -20.26
C ASP A 506 21.80 18.02 -19.47
N PHE A 507 21.30 19.25 -19.41
CA PHE A 507 21.93 20.37 -18.70
C PHE A 507 22.03 20.14 -17.18
N ARG A 508 21.39 19.10 -16.60
CA ARG A 508 21.54 18.68 -15.19
C ARG A 508 22.96 18.21 -14.89
N LEU A 509 23.71 17.83 -15.92
CA LEU A 509 25.05 17.28 -15.81
C LEU A 509 26.13 18.36 -15.78
N LEU A 510 25.72 19.63 -15.91
CA LEU A 510 26.56 20.78 -15.62
C LEU A 510 26.58 20.99 -14.10
N ARG A 511 27.77 21.27 -13.55
CA ARG A 511 27.91 21.61 -12.13
C ARG A 511 27.03 22.80 -11.79
N ASP A 512 26.27 22.62 -10.72
CA ASP A 512 25.38 23.65 -10.20
C ASP A 512 26.21 24.73 -9.48
N LYS A 513 26.04 25.99 -9.88
CA LYS A 513 26.71 27.15 -9.26
C LYS A 513 25.94 27.71 -8.06
N THR A 514 24.71 27.23 -7.82
CA THR A 514 23.90 27.69 -6.69
C THR A 514 24.47 27.20 -5.36
N SER A 515 24.39 28.06 -4.34
CA SER A 515 24.66 27.68 -2.94
C SER A 515 23.92 26.38 -2.59
N SER A 516 24.54 25.55 -1.76
CA SER A 516 23.89 24.31 -1.32
C SER A 516 22.51 24.62 -0.71
N ILE A 517 21.54 23.72 -0.87
CA ILE A 517 20.20 23.90 -0.29
C ILE A 517 20.31 24.17 1.23
N ALA A 518 21.29 23.53 1.89
CA ALA A 518 21.63 23.79 3.28
C ALA A 518 21.96 25.27 3.56
N GLN A 519 22.77 25.92 2.72
CA GLN A 519 23.06 27.36 2.84
C GLN A 519 21.83 28.24 2.57
N ASN A 520 20.96 27.86 1.63
CA ASN A 520 19.71 28.60 1.40
C ASN A 520 18.73 28.47 2.56
N ASP A 521 18.66 27.30 3.18
CA ASP A 521 17.84 27.09 4.37
C ASP A 521 18.37 27.85 5.58
N ASP A 522 19.69 27.96 5.70
CA ASP A 522 20.33 28.82 6.69
C ASP A 522 19.93 30.29 6.52
N TYR A 523 19.95 30.83 5.29
CA TYR A 523 19.49 32.20 5.03
C TYR A 523 17.99 32.38 5.30
N LYS A 524 17.15 31.37 5.03
CA LYS A 524 15.71 31.42 5.39
C LYS A 524 15.52 31.48 6.90
N ILE A 525 16.26 30.67 7.65
CA ILE A 525 16.22 30.64 9.11
C ILE A 525 16.71 31.99 9.65
N ASP A 526 17.82 32.52 9.15
CA ASP A 526 18.30 33.86 9.49
C ASP A 526 17.21 34.93 9.27
N ALA A 527 16.60 34.96 8.08
CA ALA A 527 15.56 35.94 7.75
C ALA A 527 14.28 35.81 8.60
N ARG A 528 13.97 34.60 9.10
CA ARG A 528 12.85 34.36 10.02
C ARG A 528 13.18 34.82 11.43
N ILE A 529 14.35 34.42 11.95
CA ILE A 529 14.88 34.89 13.24
C ILE A 529 14.90 36.41 13.26
N MET A 530 15.43 37.05 12.22
CA MET A 530 15.51 38.51 12.13
C MET A 530 14.14 39.19 12.08
N ARG A 531 13.15 38.63 11.37
CA ARG A 531 11.78 39.17 11.39
C ARG A 531 11.16 39.10 12.80
N LYS A 532 11.37 37.98 13.49
CA LYS A 532 10.85 37.77 14.85
C LYS A 532 11.55 38.68 15.86
N LEU A 533 12.88 38.76 15.82
CA LEU A 533 13.69 39.64 16.65
C LEU A 533 13.39 41.12 16.39
N LYS A 534 13.25 41.56 15.13
CA LYS A 534 12.91 42.95 14.82
C LYS A 534 11.55 43.35 15.40
N ARG A 535 10.59 42.41 15.49
CA ARG A 535 9.25 42.62 16.05
C ARG A 535 9.24 42.62 17.59
N ILE A 536 9.85 41.60 18.19
CA ILE A 536 9.76 41.36 19.65
C ILE A 536 10.87 42.10 20.41
N LYS A 537 11.94 42.51 19.72
CA LYS A 537 13.15 43.19 20.22
C LYS A 537 14.00 42.38 21.20
N LYS A 538 13.38 41.58 22.07
CA LYS A 538 14.04 40.73 23.07
C LYS A 538 13.21 39.46 23.31
N CYS A 539 13.78 38.29 23.08
CA CYS A 539 13.11 37.01 23.36
C CYS A 539 14.10 35.95 23.85
N LYS A 540 13.58 34.82 24.35
CA LYS A 540 14.43 33.67 24.66
C LYS A 540 14.81 32.93 23.39
N LEU A 541 15.95 32.26 23.41
CA LEU A 541 16.39 31.42 22.30
C LEU A 541 15.38 30.30 22.01
N SER A 542 14.72 29.78 23.05
CA SER A 542 13.65 28.80 22.93
C SER A 542 12.46 29.29 22.08
N ASP A 543 12.15 30.58 22.18
CA ASP A 543 11.04 31.17 21.44
C ASP A 543 11.34 31.25 19.93
N LEU A 544 12.59 31.01 19.52
CA LEU A 544 13.02 31.00 18.12
C LEU A 544 13.05 29.58 17.52
N TYR A 545 12.87 28.53 18.31
CA TYR A 545 13.03 27.13 17.85
C TYR A 545 11.98 26.68 16.83
N ASP A 546 10.81 27.31 16.82
CA ASP A 546 9.76 27.08 15.82
C ASP A 546 10.23 27.39 14.37
N GLU A 547 11.34 28.11 14.19
CA GLU A 547 11.77 28.63 12.89
C GLU A 547 12.71 27.68 12.12
N GLY A 548 13.23 26.61 12.74
CA GLY A 548 14.21 25.71 12.09
C GLY A 548 14.76 24.56 12.94
N GLY A 549 14.21 24.31 14.13
CA GLY A 549 14.72 23.29 15.06
C GLY A 549 15.85 23.80 15.96
N ARG A 550 15.95 23.22 17.16
CA ARG A 550 16.79 23.72 18.27
C ARG A 550 18.27 23.94 17.91
N ILE A 551 18.89 22.94 17.27
CA ILE A 551 20.33 22.95 16.96
C ILE A 551 20.62 24.02 15.91
N LYS A 552 19.89 23.98 14.79
CA LYS A 552 20.11 24.87 13.65
C LYS A 552 19.86 26.34 14.01
N VAL A 553 18.82 26.63 14.78
CA VAL A 553 18.52 28.01 15.25
C VAL A 553 19.63 28.55 16.15
N SER A 554 20.20 27.73 17.04
CA SER A 554 21.31 28.17 17.91
C SER A 554 22.53 28.58 17.10
N ASP A 555 22.92 27.78 16.10
CA ASP A 555 24.07 28.07 15.24
C ASP A 555 23.83 29.33 14.40
N ARG A 556 22.61 29.52 13.89
CA ARG A 556 22.23 30.70 13.11
C ARG A 556 22.20 31.98 13.95
N VAL A 557 21.72 31.93 15.20
CA VAL A 557 21.76 33.09 16.11
C VAL A 557 23.19 33.52 16.39
N ALA A 558 24.11 32.58 16.61
CA ALA A 558 25.53 32.90 16.80
C ALA A 558 26.14 33.58 15.55
N ALA A 559 25.77 33.11 14.35
CA ALA A 559 26.21 33.74 13.10
C ALA A 559 25.64 35.15 12.90
N LEU A 560 24.41 35.41 13.34
CA LEU A 560 23.79 36.74 13.31
C LEU A 560 24.39 37.69 14.35
N GLU A 561 24.77 37.18 15.51
CA GLU A 561 25.48 37.93 16.56
C GLU A 561 26.85 38.39 16.08
N GLN A 562 27.63 37.50 15.45
CA GLN A 562 28.92 37.85 14.84
C GLN A 562 28.81 38.94 13.76
N LYS A 563 27.66 38.99 13.07
CA LYS A 563 27.35 40.01 12.05
C LYS A 563 26.77 41.29 12.65
N GLY A 564 26.58 41.36 13.96
CA GLY A 564 26.08 42.54 14.67
C GLY A 564 24.56 42.75 14.60
N TYR A 565 23.79 41.77 14.10
CA TYR A 565 22.33 41.88 13.98
C TYR A 565 21.58 41.59 15.29
N CYS A 566 22.26 41.00 16.26
CA CYS A 566 21.74 40.76 17.60
C CYS A 566 22.87 40.62 18.62
N THR A 567 22.52 40.61 19.91
CA THR A 567 23.41 40.27 21.02
C THR A 567 22.81 39.16 21.86
N ARG A 568 23.64 38.27 22.39
CA ARG A 568 23.21 37.17 23.26
C ARG A 568 23.69 37.38 24.70
N SER A 569 22.77 37.24 25.65
CA SER A 569 23.08 37.24 27.09
C SER A 569 22.46 36.00 27.72
N GLY A 570 23.24 34.93 27.85
CA GLY A 570 22.74 33.61 28.25
C GLY A 570 21.73 33.08 27.23
N ASP A 571 20.51 32.80 27.68
CA ASP A 571 19.40 32.30 26.84
C ASP A 571 18.57 33.42 26.18
N THR A 572 18.92 34.68 26.42
CA THR A 572 18.18 35.84 25.88
C THR A 572 18.89 36.41 24.66
N VAL A 573 18.11 36.69 23.61
CA VAL A 573 18.57 37.28 22.35
C VAL A 573 17.93 38.65 22.19
N ASN A 574 18.75 39.69 22.01
CA ASN A 574 18.30 41.07 21.79
C ASN A 574 18.59 41.50 20.35
N TYR A 575 17.64 42.14 19.69
CA TYR A 575 17.80 42.70 18.35
C TYR A 575 18.73 43.92 18.36
N CYS A 576 19.67 43.95 17.42
CA CYS A 576 20.53 45.11 17.15
C CYS A 576 20.21 45.61 15.73
N PRO A 577 19.69 46.84 15.60
CA PRO A 577 19.23 47.38 14.33
C PRO A 577 20.30 47.53 13.26
#